data_AF-A0A061D9X2-F1
#
_entry.id   AF-A0A061D9X2-F1
#
_cell.length_a   1.000
_cell.length_b   1.000
_cell.length_c   1.000
_cell.angle_alpha   90.00
_cell.angle_beta   90.00
_cell.angle_gamma   90.00
#
_symmetry.space_group_name_H-M   'P 1'
#
loop_
_entity.id
_entity.type
_entity.pdbx_description
1 polymer ?
#
loop_
_entity_poly.entity_id
_entity_poly.type
_entity_poly.pdbx_seq_one_letter_code
_entity_poly.pdbx_strand_id
1 'polypeptide(L)'
;MSLQKLVGVLSRVKTAAESFRNPVFRNYFVGKAEEELSLLRERGASMPSSELESRLHSNTELEAILLRQTTVHNLYYVSDALVDK
;
A
#
# COMPACT_ATOMS: atom_id res chain seq x y z
N MET A 1 -21.29 -2.46 -2.27
CA MET A 1 -20.43 -3.46 -1.57
C MET A 1 -18.94 -3.35 -1.95
N SER A 2 -18.58 -3.02 -3.20
CA SER A 2 -17.18 -2.90 -3.65
C SER A 2 -16.38 -1.82 -2.91
N LEU A 3 -16.97 -0.64 -2.66
CA LEU A 3 -16.29 0.49 -2.00
C LEU A 3 -15.76 0.16 -0.60
N GLN A 4 -16.58 -0.42 0.28
CA GLN A 4 -16.12 -0.80 1.64
C GLN A 4 -15.01 -1.86 1.60
N LYS A 5 -15.11 -2.83 0.68
CA LYS A 5 -14.06 -3.84 0.49
C LYS A 5 -12.74 -3.18 0.05
N LEU A 6 -12.81 -2.25 -0.90
CA LEU A 6 -11.64 -1.51 -1.38
C LEU A 6 -11.01 -0.66 -0.29
N VAL A 7 -11.79 0.06 0.51
CA VAL A 7 -11.29 0.80 1.68
C VAL A 7 -10.56 -0.15 2.63
N GLY A 8 -11.13 -1.32 2.91
CA GLY A 8 -10.50 -2.33 3.76
C GLY A 8 -9.18 -2.86 3.19
N VAL A 9 -9.08 -3.10 1.88
CA VAL A 9 -7.83 -3.48 1.20
C VAL A 9 -6.79 -2.37 1.33
N LEU A 10 -7.15 -1.12 1.07
CA LEU A 10 -6.22 0.01 1.17
C LEU A 10 -5.68 0.22 2.59
N SER A 11 -6.51 0.00 3.62
CA SER A 11 -6.02 0.00 5.00
C SER A 11 -4.95 -1.08 5.22
N ARG A 12 -5.14 -2.29 4.67
CA ARG A 12 -4.14 -3.36 4.77
C ARG A 12 -2.89 -3.11 3.94
N VAL A 13 -3.02 -2.51 2.75
CA VAL A 13 -1.90 -2.02 1.93
C VAL A 13 -1.07 -1.01 2.73
N LYS A 14 -1.72 -0.05 3.41
CA LYS A 14 -1.04 0.92 4.28
C LYS A 14 -0.30 0.21 5.42
N THR A 15 -0.95 -0.71 6.13
CA THR A 15 -0.30 -1.46 7.21
C THR A 15 0.89 -2.29 6.72
N ALA A 16 0.76 -2.95 5.56
CA ALA A 16 1.89 -3.66 4.95
C ALA A 16 3.04 -2.70 4.62
N ALA A 17 2.73 -1.53 4.05
CA ALA A 17 3.71 -0.51 3.72
C ALA A 17 4.45 0.04 4.97
N GLU A 18 3.75 0.23 6.08
CA GLU A 18 4.35 0.69 7.36
C GLU A 18 5.42 -0.26 7.88
N SER A 19 5.36 -1.54 7.52
CA SER A 19 6.32 -2.56 7.95
C SER A 19 7.66 -2.56 7.20
N PHE A 20 7.82 -1.77 6.12
CA PHE A 20 9.12 -1.62 5.48
C PHE A 20 10.10 -0.84 6.37
N ARG A 21 11.29 -1.41 6.57
CA ARG A 21 12.41 -0.71 7.24
C ARG A 21 12.97 0.42 6.39
N ASN A 22 12.98 0.25 5.07
CA ASN A 22 13.41 1.29 4.15
C ASN A 22 12.39 2.45 4.15
N PRO A 23 12.78 3.66 4.60
CA PRO A 23 11.86 4.79 4.73
C PRO A 23 11.33 5.29 3.39
N VAL A 24 12.09 5.11 2.29
CA VAL A 24 11.66 5.53 0.94
C VAL A 24 10.47 4.68 0.50
N PHE A 25 10.59 3.36 0.57
CA PHE A 25 9.50 2.44 0.21
C PHE A 25 8.30 2.61 1.13
N ARG A 26 8.54 2.69 2.44
CA ARG A 26 7.48 2.92 3.44
C ARG A 26 6.68 4.18 3.11
N ASN A 27 7.36 5.33 3.01
CA ASN A 27 6.69 6.61 2.82
C ASN A 27 5.96 6.68 1.48
N TYR A 28 6.54 6.12 0.41
CA TYR A 28 5.91 6.08 -0.90
C TYR A 28 4.59 5.29 -0.87
N PHE A 29 4.60 4.05 -0.38
CA PHE A 29 3.41 3.21 -0.41
C PHE A 29 2.35 3.62 0.62
N VAL A 30 2.77 4.15 1.78
CA VAL A 30 1.84 4.77 2.74
C VAL A 30 1.14 5.97 2.11
N GLY A 31 1.90 6.89 1.49
CA GLY A 31 1.34 8.07 0.83
C GLY A 31 0.37 7.71 -0.29
N LYS A 32 0.71 6.70 -1.11
CA LYS A 32 -0.21 6.21 -2.15
C LYS A 32 -1.50 5.61 -1.62
N ALA A 33 -1.44 4.86 -0.52
CA ALA A 33 -2.65 4.33 0.11
C ALA A 33 -3.52 5.46 0.69
N GLU A 34 -2.91 6.50 1.25
CA GLU A 34 -3.63 7.66 1.79
C GLU A 34 -4.27 8.52 0.71
N GLU A 35 -3.56 8.79 -0.39
CA GLU A 35 -4.08 9.49 -1.56
C GLU A 35 -5.33 8.79 -2.11
N GLU A 36 -5.26 7.47 -2.31
CA GLU A 36 -6.37 6.67 -2.82
C GLU A 36 -7.55 6.63 -1.84
N LEU A 37 -7.27 6.53 -0.53
CA LEU A 37 -8.33 6.62 0.50
C LEU A 37 -9.02 7.99 0.49
N SER A 38 -8.29 9.09 0.27
CA SER A 38 -8.89 10.42 0.14
C SER A 38 -9.79 10.50 -1.09
N LEU A 39 -9.31 10.02 -2.24
CA LEU A 39 -10.08 9.96 -3.47
C LEU A 39 -11.41 9.19 -3.29
N LEU A 40 -11.36 8.04 -2.61
CA LEU A 40 -12.55 7.22 -2.36
C LEU A 40 -13.51 7.86 -1.36
N ARG A 41 -13.03 8.63 -0.38
CA ARG A 41 -13.90 9.41 0.52
C ARG A 41 -14.63 10.51 -0.23
N GLU A 42 -13.95 11.19 -1.15
CA GLU A 42 -14.51 12.31 -1.89
C GLU A 42 -15.45 11.86 -3.02
N ARG A 43 -15.07 10.81 -3.76
CA ARG A 43 -15.73 10.43 -5.02
C ARG A 43 -16.16 8.96 -5.09
N GLY A 44 -15.84 8.14 -4.09
CA GLY A 44 -16.10 6.70 -4.14
C GLY A 44 -17.58 6.33 -4.26
N ALA A 45 -18.49 7.15 -3.73
CA ALA A 45 -19.93 6.92 -3.84
C ALA A 45 -20.51 7.21 -5.23
N SER A 46 -19.85 8.09 -6.01
CA SER A 46 -20.25 8.43 -7.38
C SER A 46 -19.42 7.71 -8.45
N MET A 47 -18.42 6.93 -8.04
CA MET A 47 -17.54 6.19 -8.93
C MET A 47 -18.28 5.00 -9.57
N PRO A 48 -18.07 4.73 -10.87
CA PRO A 48 -18.64 3.56 -11.53
C PRO A 48 -18.22 2.25 -10.85
N SER A 49 -19.13 1.28 -10.78
CA SER A 49 -18.86 -0.03 -10.17
C SER A 49 -17.68 -0.76 -10.81
N SER A 50 -17.53 -0.68 -12.14
CA SER A 50 -16.41 -1.28 -12.87
C SER A 50 -15.07 -0.65 -12.51
N GLU A 51 -15.04 0.65 -12.26
CA GLU A 51 -13.84 1.34 -11.79
C GLU A 51 -13.50 0.91 -10.36
N LEU A 52 -14.49 0.82 -9.47
CA LEU A 52 -14.30 0.32 -8.10
C LEU A 52 -13.78 -1.12 -8.08
N GLU A 53 -14.25 -1.98 -8.98
CA GLU A 53 -13.80 -3.36 -9.11
C GLU A 53 -12.37 -3.46 -9.65
N SER A 54 -12.04 -2.69 -10.68
CA SER A 54 -10.68 -2.59 -11.22
C SER A 54 -9.69 -2.14 -10.15
N ARG A 55 -10.03 -1.07 -9.41
CA ARG A 55 -9.23 -0.59 -8.28
C ARG A 55 -9.11 -1.63 -7.18
N LEU A 56 -10.19 -2.34 -6.85
CA LEU A 56 -10.17 -3.41 -5.84
C LEU A 56 -9.21 -4.54 -6.23
N HIS A 57 -9.24 -4.96 -7.49
CA HIS A 57 -8.36 -6.00 -8.00
C HIS A 57 -6.89 -5.58 -7.90
N SER A 58 -6.52 -4.43 -8.48
CA SER A 58 -5.15 -3.92 -8.47
C SER A 58 -4.60 -3.72 -7.05
N ASN A 59 -5.42 -3.21 -6.12
CA ASN A 59 -4.98 -3.03 -4.74
C ASN A 59 -4.86 -4.34 -3.97
N THR A 60 -5.65 -5.36 -4.31
CA THR A 60 -5.52 -6.70 -3.70
C THR A 60 -4.22 -7.36 -4.15
N GLU A 61 -3.86 -7.21 -5.43
CA GLU A 61 -2.57 -7.69 -5.94
C GLU A 61 -1.40 -6.95 -5.29
N LEU A 62 -1.51 -5.62 -5.17
CA LEU A 62 -0.51 -4.79 -4.49
C LEU A 62 -0.31 -5.22 -3.04
N GLU A 63 -1.39 -5.45 -2.28
CA GLU A 63 -1.32 -5.97 -0.91
C GLU A 63 -0.47 -7.24 -0.85
N ALA A 64 -0.75 -8.22 -1.71
CA ALA A 64 -0.02 -9.48 -1.75
C ALA A 64 1.45 -9.31 -2.17
N ILE A 65 1.77 -8.35 -3.04
CA ILE A 65 3.15 -8.02 -3.43
C ILE A 65 3.88 -7.39 -2.25
N LEU A 66 3.30 -6.38 -1.60
CA LEU A 66 3.93 -5.69 -0.49
C LEU A 66 4.21 -6.63 0.68
N LEU A 67 3.28 -7.52 1.02
CA LEU A 67 3.49 -8.53 2.07
C LEU A 67 4.68 -9.46 1.81
N ARG A 68 4.96 -9.79 0.54
CA ARG A 68 6.14 -10.57 0.16
C ARG A 68 7.41 -9.72 0.17
N GLN A 69 7.30 -8.50 -0.32
CA GLN A 69 8.43 -7.57 -0.45
C GLN A 69 8.91 -7.04 0.90
N THR A 70 8.03 -6.87 1.88
CA THR A 70 8.43 -6.46 3.24
C THR A 70 9.36 -7.49 3.86
N THR A 71 9.09 -8.79 3.70
CA THR A 71 9.98 -9.87 4.16
C THR A 71 11.35 -9.79 3.48
N VAL A 72 11.38 -9.72 2.14
CA VAL A 72 12.64 -9.69 1.38
C VAL A 72 13.43 -8.42 1.68
N HIS A 73 12.83 -7.25 1.50
CA HIS A 73 13.52 -5.98 1.72
C HIS A 73 14.00 -5.82 3.15
N ASN A 74 13.25 -6.27 4.17
CA ASN A 74 13.70 -6.12 5.55
C ASN A 74 14.87 -7.04 5.91
N LEU A 75 15.03 -8.18 5.23
CA LEU A 75 16.18 -9.06 5.39
C LEU A 75 17.46 -8.46 4.81
N TYR A 76 17.35 -7.75 3.68
CA TYR A 76 18.50 -7.19 2.96
C TYR A 76 18.72 -5.70 3.21
N TYR A 77 17.82 -5.03 3.93
CA TYR A 77 18.00 -3.63 4.31
C TYR A 77 18.96 -3.54 5.50
N VAL A 78 20.23 -3.31 5.18
CA VAL A 78 21.27 -2.99 6.16
C VAL A 78 21.20 -1.50 6.47
N SER A 79 20.84 -1.18 7.72
CA SER A 79 20.74 0.21 8.20
C SER A 79 22.12 0.82 8.54
N ASP A 80 23.15 -0.01 8.61
CA ASP A 80 24.48 0.41 9.03
C ASP A 80 25.36 0.67 7.80
N ALA A 81 25.92 1.87 7.74
CA ALA A 81 26.99 2.17 6.80
C ALA A 81 28.19 1.30 7.17
N LEU A 82 28.45 0.25 6.37
CA LEU A 82 29.69 -0.53 6.41
C LEU A 82 30.85 0.31 5.85
N VAL A 83 31.20 1.40 6.52
CA VAL A 83 32.47 2.10 6.32
C VAL A 83 33.00 2.47 7.70
N ASP A 84 33.79 1.58 8.29
CA ASP A 84 34.76 1.98 9.30
C ASP A 84 35.68 3.03 8.65
N LYS A 85 35.71 4.22 9.24
CA LYS A 85 36.64 5.29 8.86
C LYS A 85 38.03 5.04 9.43
#